data_AF-A0AAN6NRX9-F1
#
_entry.id   AF-A0AAN6NRX9-F1
#
_cell.length_a   1.000
_cell.length_b   1.000
_cell.length_c   1.000
_cell.angle_alpha   90.00
_cell.angle_beta   90.00
_cell.angle_gamma   90.00
#
_symmetry.space_group_name_H-M   'P 1'
#
loop_
_entity.id
_entity.type
_entity.pdbx_description
1 polymer ?
#
loop_
_entity_poly.entity_id
_entity_poly.type
_entity_poly.pdbx_seq_one_letter_code
_entity_poly.pdbx_strand_id
1 'polypeptide(L)'
;MSALRVTTASAARMLRTNAMTPRASVMGRRAASSGTDDSAVRSAEAARVPEKLPKEDSPMNTPKRNSPNYDVPIDIATSTWTPVPKNIQNGSEQGILPAAVVSGAPMELQARTVRIFLPSKPATQSSNSRVLWRMDWDVLEKGHRWENQLMGWQSSGDFVQGTHLNFRTKEEAIAFAEKQGYEYFVQEPNQRHFTPKAYANNFLYSPKKLKVVRTK
;
A
#
# COMPACT_ATOMS: atom_id res chain seq x y z
N MET A 1 60.85 -48.11 -27.76
CA MET A 1 61.14 -46.78 -27.18
C MET A 1 59.89 -46.32 -26.47
N SER A 2 59.84 -46.60 -25.17
CA SER A 2 59.96 -45.63 -24.06
C SER A 2 58.62 -44.96 -23.71
N ALA A 3 58.11 -45.36 -22.56
CA ALA A 3 56.92 -44.85 -21.89
C ALA A 3 57.17 -43.43 -21.33
N LEU A 4 56.10 -42.70 -21.01
CA LEU A 4 56.06 -41.73 -19.91
C LEU A 4 54.59 -41.46 -19.51
N ARG A 5 54.24 -41.95 -18.32
CA ARG A 5 53.06 -41.53 -17.53
C ARG A 5 53.43 -40.26 -16.77
N VAL A 6 52.48 -39.35 -16.59
CA VAL A 6 52.59 -38.25 -15.61
C VAL A 6 51.55 -38.46 -14.52
N THR A 7 52.05 -38.56 -13.29
CA THR A 7 51.32 -38.76 -12.05
C THR A 7 51.15 -37.43 -11.29
N THR A 8 49.97 -37.27 -10.69
CA THR A 8 49.65 -36.66 -9.38
C THR A 8 50.06 -35.22 -9.05
N ALA A 9 49.07 -34.41 -8.65
CA ALA A 9 49.16 -33.59 -7.43
C ALA A 9 47.76 -33.30 -6.86
N SER A 10 47.50 -33.87 -5.68
CA SER A 10 46.37 -33.55 -4.81
C SER A 10 46.71 -32.29 -4.01
N ALA A 11 45.80 -31.31 -3.95
CA ALA A 11 45.98 -30.10 -3.15
C ALA A 11 44.80 -29.94 -2.19
N ALA A 12 45.01 -30.38 -0.96
CA ALA A 12 44.16 -30.07 0.19
C ALA A 12 44.35 -28.60 0.58
N ARG A 13 43.25 -27.87 0.82
CA ARG A 13 43.30 -26.54 1.47
C ARG A 13 42.30 -26.48 2.63
N MET A 14 42.88 -26.20 3.79
CA MET A 14 42.32 -26.25 5.13
C MET A 14 41.13 -25.31 5.38
N LEU A 15 40.22 -25.79 6.22
CA LEU A 15 39.18 -25.05 6.93
C LEU A 15 39.81 -24.01 7.87
N ARG A 16 39.32 -22.77 7.85
CA ARG A 16 39.55 -21.79 8.91
C ARG A 16 38.28 -21.66 9.75
N THR A 17 38.39 -22.03 11.01
CA THR A 17 37.43 -21.74 12.08
C THR A 17 37.67 -20.30 12.56
N ASN A 18 36.61 -19.53 12.80
CA ASN A 18 36.73 -18.27 13.53
C ASN A 18 35.78 -18.32 14.74
N ALA A 19 36.37 -18.17 15.93
CA ALA A 19 35.72 -18.30 17.22
C ALA A 19 35.02 -16.99 17.62
N MET A 20 33.90 -17.14 18.34
CA MET A 20 33.17 -16.08 19.04
C MET A 20 33.90 -15.62 20.31
N THR A 21 33.83 -14.32 20.61
CA THR A 21 34.13 -13.75 21.93
C THR A 21 32.98 -12.84 22.38
N PRO A 22 32.46 -12.96 23.62
CA PRO A 22 31.43 -12.07 24.17
C PRO A 22 32.00 -11.08 25.19
N ARG A 23 31.38 -9.89 25.32
CA ARG A 23 31.44 -8.94 26.46
C ARG A 23 30.65 -7.68 26.06
N ALA A 24 29.97 -6.92 26.90
CA ALA A 24 29.32 -7.05 28.20
C ALA A 24 28.43 -5.78 28.31
N SER A 25 27.34 -5.86 29.08
CA SER A 25 26.45 -4.75 29.40
C SER A 25 27.10 -3.73 30.35
N VAL A 26 26.79 -2.43 30.21
CA VAL A 26 26.71 -1.47 31.34
C VAL A 26 25.64 -0.41 31.07
N MET A 27 24.82 -0.23 32.09
CA MET A 27 23.72 0.71 32.26
C MET A 27 24.20 2.14 32.55
N GLY A 28 23.53 3.13 31.96
CA GLY A 28 23.22 4.50 32.42
C GLY A 28 24.16 5.31 33.35
N ARG A 29 24.27 6.61 33.04
CA ARG A 29 24.06 7.71 34.00
C ARG A 29 24.03 9.09 33.31
N ARG A 30 22.97 9.86 33.62
CA ARG A 30 22.88 11.32 33.51
C ARG A 30 23.71 11.97 34.61
N ALA A 31 24.34 13.11 34.36
CA ALA A 31 24.35 14.29 35.24
C ALA A 31 25.08 15.46 34.57
N ALA A 32 24.64 16.67 34.91
CA ALA A 32 25.01 17.95 34.34
C ALA A 32 26.14 18.67 35.10
N SER A 33 26.60 19.76 34.47
CA SER A 33 26.91 21.09 35.05
C SER A 33 28.36 21.54 35.26
N SER A 34 28.50 22.86 35.02
CA SER A 34 29.57 23.84 35.34
C SER A 34 30.88 23.75 34.53
N GLY A 35 31.46 24.82 33.97
CA GLY A 35 31.18 26.27 33.98
C GLY A 35 32.49 27.06 33.83
N THR A 36 32.39 28.33 33.43
CA THR A 36 33.40 29.44 33.45
C THR A 36 34.34 29.60 32.24
N ASP A 37 34.68 30.80 31.74
CA ASP A 37 34.10 32.17 31.71
C ASP A 37 35.00 33.08 30.82
N ASP A 38 34.57 34.34 30.63
CA ASP A 38 35.28 35.57 30.19
C ASP A 38 35.05 36.05 28.74
N SER A 39 34.73 37.33 28.44
CA SER A 39 34.54 38.56 29.23
C SER A 39 33.88 39.65 28.33
N ALA A 40 32.79 40.28 28.79
CA ALA A 40 32.66 41.69 29.22
C ALA A 40 32.65 42.82 28.15
N VAL A 41 31.47 43.41 27.90
CA VAL A 41 31.24 44.88 27.93
C VAL A 41 29.82 45.15 28.49
N ARG A 42 29.73 45.95 29.55
CA ARG A 42 28.48 46.40 30.20
C ARG A 42 27.90 47.64 29.50
N SER A 43 26.57 47.73 29.41
CA SER A 43 25.73 48.73 30.12
C SER A 43 24.44 49.07 29.36
N ALA A 44 23.35 49.13 30.14
CA ALA A 44 22.09 49.86 29.95
C ALA A 44 20.84 48.98 29.75
N GLU A 45 20.30 48.60 30.91
CA GLU A 45 18.95 48.14 31.21
C GLU A 45 17.89 49.13 30.68
N ALA A 46 16.99 48.68 29.80
CA ALA A 46 15.65 49.22 29.67
C ALA A 46 14.73 48.11 29.12
N ALA A 47 13.79 47.69 29.96
CA ALA A 47 12.88 46.57 29.75
C ALA A 47 12.17 46.60 28.37
N ARG A 48 12.36 45.53 27.59
CA ARG A 48 11.60 45.29 26.35
C ARG A 48 10.78 44.01 26.49
N VAL A 49 9.47 44.22 26.54
CA VAL A 49 8.39 43.23 26.59
C VAL A 49 8.58 42.13 25.52
N PRO A 50 8.36 40.84 25.84
CA PRO A 50 8.47 39.77 24.84
C PRO A 50 7.36 39.90 23.80
N GLU A 51 7.79 39.88 22.54
CA GLU A 51 6.98 39.93 21.34
C GLU A 51 6.05 38.70 21.27
N LYS A 52 4.78 39.00 21.05
CA LYS A 52 3.64 38.09 21.15
C LYS A 52 3.39 37.43 19.79
N LEU A 53 3.22 36.10 19.80
CA LEU A 53 2.70 35.30 18.67
C LEU A 53 1.53 36.03 17.99
N PRO A 54 1.44 36.05 16.63
CA PRO A 54 0.34 36.71 15.95
C PRO A 54 -0.97 36.04 16.36
N LYS A 55 -1.84 36.82 17.00
CA LYS A 55 -3.23 36.46 17.22
C LYS A 55 -3.92 36.53 15.87
N GLU A 56 -4.45 35.40 15.41
CA GLU A 56 -5.50 35.40 14.41
C GLU A 56 -6.74 36.05 15.03
N ASP A 57 -6.82 37.38 14.93
CA ASP A 57 -8.04 38.13 15.20
C ASP A 57 -8.97 37.97 13.99
N SER A 58 -9.50 36.75 13.82
CA SER A 58 -10.77 36.52 13.15
C SER A 58 -11.70 35.96 14.21
N PRO A 59 -12.85 36.60 14.52
CA PRO A 59 -13.77 36.02 15.49
C PRO A 59 -14.18 34.65 14.95
N MET A 60 -13.86 33.59 15.70
CA MET A 60 -14.47 32.28 15.51
C MET A 60 -15.98 32.51 15.40
N ASN A 61 -16.50 32.38 14.19
CA ASN A 61 -17.92 32.35 13.93
C ASN A 61 -18.43 31.03 14.50
N THR A 62 -18.66 30.98 15.81
CA THR A 62 -19.39 29.87 16.41
C THR A 62 -20.81 29.97 15.86
N PRO A 63 -21.27 29.00 15.06
CA PRO A 63 -22.60 29.08 14.49
C PRO A 63 -23.61 29.19 15.64
N LYS A 64 -24.54 30.13 15.53
CA LYS A 64 -25.63 30.27 16.51
C LYS A 64 -26.36 28.92 16.59
N ARG A 65 -26.76 28.53 17.80
CA ARG A 65 -27.40 27.24 18.11
C ARG A 65 -28.53 26.82 17.13
N ASN A 66 -29.18 27.78 16.46
CA ASN A 66 -30.29 27.56 15.53
C ASN A 66 -30.10 28.24 14.15
N SER A 67 -28.89 28.66 13.75
CA SER A 67 -28.68 29.19 12.39
C SER A 67 -28.46 28.04 11.42
N PRO A 68 -29.32 27.83 10.40
CA PRO A 68 -29.03 26.86 9.35
C PRO A 68 -27.74 27.28 8.64
N ASN A 69 -26.76 26.38 8.61
CA ASN A 69 -25.55 26.60 7.85
C ASN A 69 -25.84 26.21 6.39
N TYR A 70 -25.99 27.21 5.54
CA TYR A 70 -26.30 27.03 4.11
C TYR A 70 -25.08 26.62 3.28
N ASP A 71 -23.88 26.73 3.86
CA ASP A 71 -22.61 26.33 3.23
C ASP A 71 -22.23 24.88 3.58
N VAL A 72 -23.06 24.15 4.33
CA VAL A 72 -22.83 22.72 4.58
C VAL A 72 -23.06 21.99 3.26
N PRO A 73 -22.08 21.19 2.78
CA PRO A 73 -22.32 20.31 1.65
C PRO A 73 -23.53 19.44 1.99
N ILE A 74 -24.55 19.48 1.14
CA ILE A 74 -25.77 18.69 1.37
C ILE A 74 -25.31 17.23 1.49
N ASP A 75 -25.43 16.66 2.69
CA ASP A 75 -25.21 15.24 2.92
C ASP A 75 -26.34 14.49 2.19
N ILE A 76 -26.13 14.22 0.90
CA ILE A 76 -27.04 13.41 0.09
C ILE A 76 -26.79 11.93 0.45
N ALA A 77 -26.93 11.58 1.72
CA ALA A 77 -27.16 10.21 2.11
C ALA A 77 -28.61 9.88 1.69
N THR A 78 -28.83 9.61 0.40
CA THR A 78 -30.18 9.30 -0.14
C THR A 78 -30.78 8.06 0.51
N SER A 79 -29.95 7.19 1.09
CA SER A 79 -30.40 6.00 1.81
C SER A 79 -29.41 5.56 2.89
N THR A 80 -29.88 4.81 3.87
CA THR A 80 -29.05 4.13 4.89
C THR A 80 -28.01 3.18 4.32
N TRP A 81 -28.15 2.80 3.04
CA TRP A 81 -27.40 1.73 2.39
C TRP A 81 -26.45 2.23 1.30
N THR A 82 -26.47 3.52 0.99
CA THR A 82 -25.56 4.12 0.01
C THR A 82 -24.26 4.48 0.73
N PRO A 83 -23.08 4.06 0.25
CA PRO A 83 -21.83 4.46 0.86
C PRO A 83 -21.69 5.99 0.79
N VAL A 84 -21.07 6.59 1.81
CA VAL A 84 -20.80 8.03 1.87
C VAL A 84 -19.35 8.28 1.47
N PRO A 85 -19.07 9.19 0.52
CA PRO A 85 -17.71 9.50 0.12
C PRO A 85 -16.97 10.19 1.26
N LYS A 86 -15.78 9.67 1.59
CA LYS A 86 -14.92 10.26 2.63
C LYS A 86 -14.28 11.57 2.16
N ASN A 87 -13.90 11.63 0.87
CA ASN A 87 -13.29 12.79 0.25
C ASN A 87 -14.11 13.18 -0.99
N ILE A 88 -14.82 14.29 -0.93
CA ILE A 88 -15.56 14.84 -2.08
C ILE A 88 -14.71 15.91 -2.76
N GLN A 89 -14.36 15.70 -4.02
CA GLN A 89 -13.66 16.70 -4.83
C GLN A 89 -14.67 17.75 -5.33
N ASN A 90 -14.78 18.87 -4.62
CA ASN A 90 -15.73 19.96 -4.94
C ASN A 90 -15.20 20.99 -5.93
N GLY A 91 -14.01 20.77 -6.52
CA GLY A 91 -13.38 21.72 -7.45
C GLY A 91 -12.83 22.99 -6.80
N SER A 92 -12.83 23.09 -5.48
CA SER A 92 -12.19 24.17 -4.71
C SER A 92 -10.67 24.01 -4.58
N GLU A 93 -10.13 22.87 -4.99
CA GLU A 93 -8.69 22.59 -5.00
C GLU A 93 -7.99 23.48 -6.03
N GLN A 94 -6.95 24.21 -5.61
CA GLN A 94 -6.20 25.08 -6.50
C GLN A 94 -5.38 24.25 -7.49
N GLY A 95 -5.69 24.34 -8.79
CA GLY A 95 -4.96 23.64 -9.84
C GLY A 95 -5.84 23.14 -11.00
N ILE A 96 -5.56 21.92 -11.46
CA ILE A 96 -6.28 21.24 -12.55
C ILE A 96 -7.63 20.77 -12.02
N LEU A 97 -8.71 21.06 -12.76
CA LEU A 97 -10.05 20.61 -12.38
C LEU A 97 -10.08 19.08 -12.24
N PRO A 98 -10.55 18.54 -11.10
CA PRO A 98 -10.65 17.09 -10.92
C PRO A 98 -11.61 16.49 -11.95
N ALA A 99 -11.26 15.32 -12.49
CA ALA A 99 -12.12 14.65 -13.46
C ALA A 99 -13.45 14.23 -12.82
N ALA A 100 -13.45 14.00 -11.51
CA ALA A 100 -14.64 13.71 -10.71
C ALA A 100 -15.79 14.71 -11.00
N VAL A 101 -15.49 16.01 -11.00
CA VAL A 101 -16.47 17.10 -11.20
C VAL A 101 -16.95 17.18 -12.65
N VAL A 102 -16.07 16.87 -13.61
CA VAL A 102 -16.36 17.02 -15.05
C VAL A 102 -16.99 15.76 -15.65
N SER A 103 -16.75 14.58 -15.06
CA SER A 103 -17.11 13.28 -15.62
C SER A 103 -18.62 13.05 -15.79
N GLY A 104 -19.46 13.76 -15.01
CA GLY A 104 -20.89 13.51 -14.93
C GLY A 104 -21.25 12.18 -14.25
N ALA A 105 -20.27 11.49 -13.66
CA ALA A 105 -20.51 10.28 -12.88
C ALA A 105 -21.31 10.61 -11.60
N PRO A 106 -22.22 9.73 -11.16
CA PRO A 106 -22.94 9.95 -9.91
C PRO A 106 -21.97 9.95 -8.72
N MET A 107 -22.24 10.81 -7.73
CA MET A 107 -21.44 10.96 -6.51
C MET A 107 -21.29 9.62 -5.75
N GLU A 108 -22.27 8.73 -5.88
CA GLU A 108 -22.27 7.40 -5.27
C GLU A 108 -21.06 6.55 -5.69
N LEU A 109 -20.45 6.81 -6.85
CA LEU A 109 -19.21 6.12 -7.26
C LEU A 109 -17.99 6.57 -6.48
N GLN A 110 -17.92 7.86 -6.10
CA GLN A 110 -16.82 8.38 -5.28
C GLN A 110 -16.84 7.75 -3.88
N ALA A 111 -18.02 7.36 -3.43
CA ALA A 111 -18.19 6.71 -2.15
C ALA A 111 -17.75 5.25 -2.11
N ARG A 112 -17.58 4.62 -3.27
CA ARG A 112 -17.16 3.23 -3.34
C ARG A 112 -15.65 3.13 -3.26
N THR A 113 -15.21 2.08 -2.59
CA THR A 113 -13.81 1.68 -2.62
C THR A 113 -13.54 0.87 -3.89
N VAL A 114 -12.38 1.12 -4.48
CA VAL A 114 -11.88 0.50 -5.69
C VAL A 114 -10.69 -0.38 -5.33
N ARG A 115 -10.64 -1.59 -5.89
CA ARG A 115 -9.52 -2.51 -5.76
C ARG A 115 -8.65 -2.43 -7.00
N ILE A 116 -7.40 -2.02 -6.83
CA ILE A 116 -6.37 -2.05 -7.87
C ILE A 116 -5.50 -3.28 -7.62
N PHE A 117 -5.49 -4.23 -8.56
CA PHE A 117 -4.78 -5.48 -8.39
C PHE A 117 -4.31 -6.06 -9.72
N LEU A 118 -3.30 -6.92 -9.66
CA LEU A 118 -2.95 -7.78 -10.79
C LEU A 118 -3.70 -9.11 -10.64
N PRO A 119 -4.57 -9.50 -11.60
CA PRO A 119 -5.28 -10.77 -11.52
C PRO A 119 -4.33 -11.94 -11.29
N SER A 120 -4.66 -12.80 -10.32
CA SER A 120 -3.84 -13.97 -10.04
C SER A 120 -3.94 -14.97 -11.19
N LYS A 121 -2.86 -15.71 -11.42
CA LYS A 121 -2.86 -16.79 -12.41
C LYS A 121 -3.85 -17.88 -11.98
N PRO A 122 -4.81 -18.27 -12.83
CA PRO A 122 -5.76 -19.34 -12.50
C PRO A 122 -5.01 -20.65 -12.26
N ALA A 123 -5.35 -21.36 -11.19
CA ALA A 123 -4.72 -22.63 -10.84
C ALA A 123 -4.98 -23.74 -11.87
N THR A 124 -6.09 -23.63 -12.62
CA THR A 124 -6.51 -24.58 -13.65
C THR A 124 -5.68 -24.52 -14.92
N GLN A 125 -4.98 -23.41 -15.18
CA GLN A 125 -4.22 -23.21 -16.41
C GLN A 125 -2.75 -22.88 -16.14
N SER A 126 -1.87 -23.45 -16.96
CA SER A 126 -0.41 -23.26 -16.84
C SER A 126 0.14 -22.15 -17.73
N SER A 127 -0.68 -21.51 -18.58
CA SER A 127 -0.25 -20.45 -19.48
C SER A 127 0.23 -19.20 -18.72
N ASN A 128 1.22 -18.50 -19.27
CA ASN A 128 1.74 -17.26 -18.72
C ASN A 128 1.39 -16.11 -19.67
N SER A 129 0.12 -15.74 -19.71
CA SER A 129 -0.33 -14.60 -20.53
C SER A 129 0.05 -13.28 -19.87
N ARG A 130 0.11 -12.21 -20.68
CA ARG A 130 0.29 -10.85 -20.17
C ARG A 130 -0.94 -10.48 -19.33
N VAL A 131 -0.74 -10.38 -18.03
CA VAL A 131 -1.75 -9.89 -17.11
C VAL A 131 -1.59 -8.38 -17.00
N LEU A 132 -2.67 -7.64 -17.25
CA LEU A 132 -2.73 -6.20 -17.07
C LEU A 132 -3.23 -5.86 -15.66
N TRP A 133 -2.82 -4.71 -15.13
CA TRP A 133 -3.36 -4.21 -13.87
C TRP A 133 -4.85 -3.95 -14.05
N ARG A 134 -5.65 -4.43 -13.12
CA ARG A 134 -7.10 -4.30 -13.16
C ARG A 134 -7.58 -3.44 -11.99
N MET A 135 -8.56 -2.61 -12.28
CA MET A 135 -9.28 -1.81 -11.32
C MET A 135 -10.74 -2.23 -11.31
N ASP A 136 -11.20 -2.71 -10.16
CA ASP A 136 -12.58 -3.19 -9.93
C ASP A 136 -13.21 -2.42 -8.77
N TRP A 137 -14.52 -2.20 -8.82
CA TRP A 137 -15.27 -1.63 -7.71
C TRP A 137 -15.61 -2.71 -6.69
N ASP A 138 -15.70 -2.31 -5.42
CA ASP A 138 -16.23 -3.18 -4.38
C ASP A 138 -17.72 -3.47 -4.59
N VAL A 139 -18.14 -4.62 -4.07
CA VAL A 139 -19.50 -5.14 -4.18
C VAL A 139 -20.40 -4.41 -3.19
N LEU A 140 -21.53 -3.88 -3.66
CA LEU A 140 -22.56 -3.34 -2.78
C LEU A 140 -23.16 -4.42 -1.86
N GLU A 141 -23.28 -4.12 -0.56
CA GLU A 141 -23.95 -5.02 0.40
C GLU A 141 -25.40 -5.30 0.00
N LYS A 142 -26.11 -4.26 -0.47
CA LYS A 142 -27.50 -4.33 -0.91
C LYS A 142 -27.60 -3.97 -2.38
N GLY A 143 -28.23 -4.83 -3.18
CA GLY A 143 -28.50 -4.57 -4.59
C GLY A 143 -27.40 -5.07 -5.55
N HIS A 144 -26.37 -5.78 -5.07
CA HIS A 144 -25.42 -6.41 -5.98
C HIS A 144 -26.07 -7.54 -6.80
N ARG A 145 -26.73 -8.50 -6.15
CA ARG A 145 -27.41 -9.62 -6.79
C ARG A 145 -28.69 -9.97 -6.04
N TRP A 146 -29.79 -10.18 -6.75
CA TRP A 146 -31.01 -10.80 -6.21
C TRP A 146 -31.67 -11.67 -7.28
N GLU A 147 -32.49 -12.62 -6.84
CA GLU A 147 -33.23 -13.48 -7.76
C GLU A 147 -34.49 -12.76 -8.29
N ASN A 148 -34.68 -12.79 -9.60
CA ASN A 148 -35.91 -12.31 -10.23
C ASN A 148 -37.07 -13.29 -9.93
N GLN A 149 -38.13 -12.81 -9.29
CA GLN A 149 -39.30 -13.62 -8.91
C GLN A 149 -39.99 -14.34 -10.08
N LEU A 150 -39.89 -13.80 -11.30
CA LEU A 150 -40.55 -14.38 -12.47
C LEU A 150 -39.75 -15.54 -13.09
N MET A 151 -38.46 -15.32 -13.37
CA MET A 151 -37.62 -16.24 -14.16
C MET A 151 -36.46 -16.88 -13.40
N GLY A 152 -36.19 -16.45 -12.16
CA GLY A 152 -35.05 -16.92 -11.36
C GLY A 152 -33.68 -16.34 -11.77
N TRP A 153 -33.65 -15.36 -12.69
CA TRP A 153 -32.38 -14.75 -13.12
C TRP A 153 -31.75 -13.87 -12.05
N GLN A 154 -30.42 -13.83 -12.05
CA GLN A 154 -29.63 -12.96 -11.19
C GLN A 154 -29.75 -11.50 -11.67
N SER A 155 -30.62 -10.74 -11.02
CA SER A 155 -30.80 -9.31 -11.25
C SER A 155 -29.85 -8.49 -10.39
N SER A 156 -29.55 -7.26 -10.80
CA SER A 156 -28.65 -6.36 -10.09
C SER A 156 -29.10 -4.91 -10.29
N GLY A 157 -28.86 -4.08 -9.28
CA GLY A 157 -29.06 -2.63 -9.32
C GLY A 157 -27.73 -1.88 -9.39
N ASP A 158 -26.62 -2.61 -9.40
CA ASP A 158 -25.29 -2.03 -9.48
C ASP A 158 -24.92 -1.75 -10.94
N PHE A 159 -24.68 -0.47 -11.25
CA PHE A 159 -24.34 -0.02 -12.60
C PHE A 159 -22.87 -0.24 -12.98
N VAL A 160 -21.97 -0.50 -12.01
CA VAL A 160 -20.53 -0.76 -12.27
C VAL A 160 -20.10 -2.22 -12.08
N GLN A 161 -21.02 -3.13 -11.74
CA GLN A 161 -20.66 -4.54 -11.48
C GLN A 161 -19.99 -5.27 -12.66
N GLY A 162 -20.25 -4.81 -13.89
CA GLY A 162 -19.74 -5.42 -15.12
C GLY A 162 -18.59 -4.64 -15.75
N THR A 163 -18.19 -3.52 -15.15
CA THR A 163 -17.11 -2.68 -15.65
C THR A 163 -15.81 -3.04 -14.98
N HIS A 164 -14.75 -3.21 -15.78
CA HIS A 164 -13.39 -3.43 -15.31
C HIS A 164 -12.45 -2.58 -16.15
N LEU A 165 -11.57 -1.81 -15.51
CA LEU A 165 -10.56 -1.03 -16.23
C LEU A 165 -9.23 -1.77 -16.22
N ASN A 166 -8.54 -1.78 -17.35
CA ASN A 166 -7.23 -2.41 -17.50
C ASN A 166 -6.17 -1.34 -17.76
N PHE A 167 -5.08 -1.41 -17.01
CA PHE A 167 -3.96 -0.47 -17.04
C PHE A 167 -2.65 -1.20 -17.30
N ARG A 168 -1.65 -0.48 -17.80
CA ARG A 168 -0.32 -1.06 -18.05
C ARG A 168 0.52 -1.10 -16.79
N THR A 169 0.44 -0.08 -15.95
CA THR A 169 1.21 0.03 -14.71
C THR A 169 0.31 0.28 -13.50
N LYS A 170 0.86 0.05 -12.31
CA LYS A 170 0.17 0.31 -11.04
C LYS A 170 -0.08 1.81 -10.85
N GLU A 171 0.90 2.61 -11.20
CA GLU A 171 0.90 4.06 -11.02
C GLU A 171 -0.16 4.72 -11.91
N GLU A 172 -0.36 4.21 -13.12
CA GLU A 172 -1.41 4.67 -14.03
C GLU A 172 -2.82 4.43 -13.45
N ALA A 173 -3.02 3.26 -12.85
CA ALA A 173 -4.29 2.93 -12.18
C ALA A 173 -4.53 3.82 -10.94
N ILE A 174 -3.49 4.07 -10.14
CA ILE A 174 -3.56 4.95 -8.97
C ILE A 174 -3.87 6.39 -9.40
N ALA A 175 -3.14 6.92 -10.37
CA ALA A 175 -3.36 8.26 -10.89
C ALA A 175 -4.78 8.43 -11.46
N PHE A 176 -5.33 7.40 -12.10
CA PHE A 176 -6.72 7.42 -12.57
C PHE A 176 -7.71 7.48 -11.40
N ALA A 177 -7.54 6.64 -10.38
CA ALA A 177 -8.41 6.63 -9.20
C ALA A 177 -8.38 7.97 -8.45
N GLU A 178 -7.18 8.55 -8.26
CA GLU A 178 -7.00 9.86 -7.60
C GLU A 178 -7.65 10.99 -8.39
N LYS A 179 -7.53 10.97 -9.72
CA LYS A 179 -8.15 11.99 -10.60
C LYS A 179 -9.68 11.94 -10.57
N GLN A 180 -10.26 10.77 -10.34
CA GLN A 180 -11.71 10.58 -10.22
C GLN A 180 -12.22 10.71 -8.78
N GLY A 181 -11.33 10.85 -7.80
CA GLY A 181 -11.68 10.91 -6.38
C GLY A 181 -12.18 9.58 -5.81
N TYR A 182 -11.78 8.44 -6.40
CA TYR A 182 -12.14 7.13 -5.87
C TYR A 182 -11.23 6.72 -4.71
N GLU A 183 -11.81 6.25 -3.61
CA GLU A 183 -11.04 5.57 -2.56
C GLU A 183 -10.50 4.27 -3.13
N TYR A 184 -9.20 4.01 -2.98
CA TYR A 184 -8.58 2.83 -3.57
C TYR A 184 -7.78 2.00 -2.56
N PHE A 185 -7.77 0.69 -2.79
CA PHE A 185 -6.91 -0.27 -2.11
C PHE A 185 -6.03 -0.98 -3.14
N VAL A 186 -4.71 -0.91 -2.96
CA VAL A 186 -3.77 -1.59 -3.85
C VAL A 186 -3.38 -2.94 -3.29
N GLN A 187 -3.71 -3.99 -4.02
CA GLN A 187 -3.27 -5.35 -3.73
C GLN A 187 -2.03 -5.69 -4.54
N GLU A 188 -0.92 -5.91 -3.85
CA GLU A 188 0.34 -6.29 -4.52
C GLU A 188 0.28 -7.72 -5.06
N PRO A 189 0.85 -7.97 -6.26
CA PRO A 189 0.85 -9.29 -6.87
C PRO A 189 1.72 -10.27 -6.07
N ASN A 190 1.15 -11.40 -5.70
CA ASN A 190 1.92 -12.52 -5.16
C ASN A 190 2.64 -13.26 -6.30
N GLN A 191 3.94 -12.97 -6.46
CA GLN A 191 4.77 -13.60 -7.48
C GLN A 191 5.31 -14.95 -6.99
N ARG A 192 5.36 -15.93 -7.90
CA ARG A 192 5.93 -17.23 -7.60
C ARG A 192 7.44 -17.12 -7.39
N HIS A 193 7.93 -17.61 -6.25
CA HIS A 193 9.36 -17.74 -6.01
C HIS A 193 9.99 -18.72 -7.01
N PHE A 194 11.03 -18.29 -7.72
CA PHE A 194 11.78 -19.15 -8.63
C PHE A 194 12.73 -20.04 -7.85
N THR A 195 12.48 -21.36 -7.88
CA THR A 195 13.37 -22.35 -7.26
C THR A 195 14.05 -23.16 -8.35
N PRO A 196 15.39 -23.31 -8.34
CA PRO A 196 16.10 -24.12 -9.32
C PRO A 196 15.66 -25.59 -9.20
N LYS A 197 15.17 -26.15 -10.31
CA LYS A 197 14.74 -27.55 -10.40
C LYS A 197 15.70 -28.32 -11.29
N ALA A 198 16.46 -29.25 -10.73
CA ALA A 198 17.33 -30.16 -11.47
C ALA A 198 16.73 -31.57 -11.48
N TYR A 199 16.59 -32.19 -12.66
CA TYR A 199 16.04 -33.54 -12.79
C TYR A 199 16.89 -34.61 -12.07
N ALA A 200 18.21 -34.40 -12.00
CA ALA A 200 19.14 -35.26 -11.27
C ALA A 200 18.79 -35.40 -9.78
N ASN A 201 18.12 -34.40 -9.19
CA ASN A 201 17.70 -34.42 -7.79
C ASN A 201 16.71 -35.56 -7.48
N ASN A 202 16.05 -36.10 -8.51
CA ASN A 202 15.15 -37.24 -8.36
C ASN A 202 15.88 -38.54 -7.98
N PHE A 203 17.19 -38.64 -8.25
CA PHE A 203 18.00 -39.87 -8.11
C PHE A 203 19.18 -39.74 -7.14
N LEU A 204 19.14 -38.77 -6.22
CA LEU A 204 20.22 -38.59 -5.25
C LEU A 204 20.33 -39.80 -4.32
N TYR A 205 21.57 -40.24 -4.08
CA TYR A 205 21.86 -41.28 -3.11
C TYR A 205 21.54 -40.80 -1.69
N SER A 206 20.77 -41.59 -0.95
CA SER A 206 20.54 -41.37 0.48
C SER A 206 21.22 -42.49 1.26
N PRO A 207 22.21 -42.19 2.11
CA PRO A 207 22.84 -43.20 2.96
C PRO A 207 21.92 -43.71 4.08
N LYS A 208 20.85 -42.96 4.39
CA LYS A 208 19.84 -43.33 5.39
C LYS A 208 18.65 -44.04 4.74
N LYS A 209 17.85 -44.71 5.57
CA LYS A 209 16.55 -45.28 5.16
C LYS A 209 15.74 -44.24 4.38
N LEU A 210 15.28 -44.61 3.20
CA LEU A 210 14.55 -43.73 2.29
C LEU A 210 13.26 -43.24 2.97
N LYS A 211 13.00 -41.93 2.90
CA LYS A 211 11.78 -41.30 3.43
C LYS A 211 10.56 -41.56 2.55
N VAL A 212 10.76 -41.53 1.23
CA VAL A 212 9.73 -41.73 0.21
C VAL A 212 10.38 -42.46 -0.97
N VAL A 213 9.68 -43.44 -1.53
CA VAL A 213 10.04 -44.05 -2.82
C VAL A 213 9.45 -43.17 -3.91
N ARG A 214 10.32 -42.49 -4.67
CA ARG A 214 9.88 -41.55 -5.72
C ARG A 214 9.39 -42.31 -6.94
N THR A 215 8.15 -42.07 -7.34
CA THR A 215 7.61 -42.45 -8.65
C THR A 215 7.82 -41.33 -9.67
N LYS A 216 7.61 -41.64 -10.96
CA LYS A 216 7.63 -40.63 -12.04
C LYS A 216 6.36 -39.80 -12.08
#